data_AF-A0A2V8BKH4-F1
#
_entry.id   AF-A0A2V8BKH4-F1
#
_cell.length_a   1.000
_cell.length_b   1.000
_cell.length_c   1.000
_cell.angle_alpha   90.00
_cell.angle_beta   90.00
_cell.angle_gamma   90.00
#
_symmetry.space_group_name_H-M   'P 1'
#
loop_
_entity.id
_entity.type
_entity.pdbx_description
1 polymer ?
#
loop_
_entity_poly.entity_id
_entity_poly.type
_entity_poly.pdbx_seq_one_letter_code
_entity_poly.pdbx_strand_id
1 'polypeptide(L)'
;MVNPYLIRPPADQDARASADTREVLNYVRAMERGLELLRTIPVSLRLVRDLHAVLLDGVRGEQDRPGEFRTVQNYIGSQHPPITDARFVPPPVPEMREALDLW
;
A
#
# COMPACT_ATOMS: atom_id res chain seq x y z
N MET A 1 -24.57 -7.54 -36.59
CA MET A 1 -23.23 -7.65 -37.19
C MET A 1 -22.22 -7.44 -36.07
N VAL A 2 -21.54 -8.51 -35.62
CA VAL A 2 -20.61 -8.48 -34.49
C VAL A 2 -19.20 -8.41 -35.06
N ASN A 3 -18.39 -7.44 -34.64
CA ASN A 3 -17.05 -7.22 -35.18
C ASN A 3 -16.10 -8.37 -34.74
N PRO A 4 -15.55 -9.17 -35.67
CA PRO A 4 -14.72 -10.35 -35.34
C PRO A 4 -13.29 -10.01 -34.84
N TYR A 5 -12.93 -8.72 -34.73
CA TYR A 5 -11.59 -8.27 -34.30
C TYR A 5 -11.53 -7.63 -32.91
N LEU A 6 -12.56 -7.76 -32.08
CA LEU A 6 -12.43 -7.44 -30.65
C LEU A 6 -11.62 -8.55 -29.97
N ILE A 7 -10.29 -8.44 -30.05
CA ILE A 7 -9.38 -9.18 -29.17
C ILE A 7 -9.68 -8.68 -27.76
N ARG A 8 -10.54 -9.41 -27.05
CA ARG A 8 -10.71 -9.21 -25.61
C ARG A 8 -9.33 -9.45 -24.99
N PRO A 9 -8.85 -8.56 -24.12
CA PRO A 9 -7.62 -8.82 -23.39
C PRO A 9 -7.73 -10.20 -22.71
N PRO A 10 -6.63 -10.95 -22.60
CA PRO A 10 -6.67 -12.17 -21.81
C PRO A 10 -7.18 -11.82 -20.40
N ALA A 11 -7.97 -12.73 -19.80
CA ALA A 11 -8.75 -12.42 -18.60
C ALA A 11 -7.87 -11.94 -17.41
N ASP A 12 -6.59 -12.29 -17.40
CA ASP A 12 -5.59 -11.83 -16.43
C ASP A 12 -5.23 -10.35 -16.61
N GLN A 13 -5.21 -9.85 -17.84
CA GLN A 13 -4.94 -8.45 -18.15
C GLN A 13 -6.14 -7.55 -17.80
N ASP A 14 -7.36 -8.02 -18.06
CA ASP A 14 -8.59 -7.35 -17.60
C ASP A 14 -8.65 -7.29 -16.07
N ALA A 15 -8.30 -8.39 -15.39
CA ALA A 15 -8.28 -8.45 -13.93
C ALA A 15 -7.19 -7.55 -13.32
N ARG A 16 -5.98 -7.51 -13.91
CA ARG A 16 -4.90 -6.60 -13.49
C ARG A 16 -5.27 -5.13 -13.69
N ALA A 17 -5.82 -4.77 -14.85
CA ALA A 17 -6.26 -3.40 -15.10
C ALA A 17 -7.35 -2.96 -14.10
N SER A 18 -8.25 -3.88 -13.73
CA SER A 18 -9.24 -3.64 -12.67
C SER A 18 -8.61 -3.48 -11.28
N ALA A 19 -7.57 -4.26 -10.96
CA ALA A 19 -6.82 -4.13 -9.70
C ALA A 19 -6.06 -2.80 -9.62
N ASP A 20 -5.33 -2.42 -10.68
CA ASP A 20 -4.60 -1.16 -10.76
C ASP A 20 -5.56 0.05 -10.62
N THR A 21 -6.72 -0.03 -11.27
CA THR A 21 -7.77 1.00 -11.15
C THR A 21 -8.28 1.11 -9.70
N ARG A 22 -8.42 -0.01 -8.99
CA ARG A 22 -8.83 -0.01 -7.58
C ARG A 22 -7.75 0.60 -6.69
N GLU A 23 -6.47 0.32 -6.94
CA GLU A 23 -5.37 0.97 -6.21
C GLU A 23 -5.42 2.50 -6.38
N VAL A 24 -5.59 2.99 -7.62
CA VAL A 24 -5.76 4.43 -7.89
C VAL A 24 -6.97 5.02 -7.16
N LEU A 25 -8.11 4.32 -7.16
CA LEU A 25 -9.29 4.77 -6.43
C LEU A 25 -9.03 4.84 -4.91
N ASN A 26 -8.29 3.89 -4.36
CA ASN A 26 -7.92 3.88 -2.95
C ASN A 26 -7.01 5.07 -2.58
N TYR A 27 -6.10 5.49 -3.47
CA TYR A 27 -5.33 6.72 -3.26
C TYR A 27 -6.23 7.95 -3.12
N VAL A 28 -7.22 8.11 -4.00
CA VAL A 28 -8.17 9.25 -3.93
C VAL A 28 -8.97 9.20 -2.63
N ARG A 29 -9.52 8.03 -2.28
CA ARG A 29 -10.29 7.82 -1.04
C ARG A 29 -9.46 8.11 0.21
N ALA A 30 -8.20 7.64 0.25
CA ALA A 30 -7.29 7.89 1.36
C ALA A 30 -7.00 9.39 1.48
N MET A 31 -6.73 10.09 0.37
CA MET A 31 -6.51 11.53 0.38
C MET A 31 -7.73 12.30 0.94
N GLU A 32 -8.93 12.01 0.43
CA GLU A 32 -10.17 12.63 0.90
C GLU A 32 -10.41 12.37 2.39
N ARG A 33 -10.21 11.11 2.83
CA ARG A 33 -10.29 10.73 4.24
C ARG A 33 -9.29 11.49 5.10
N GLY A 34 -8.06 11.65 4.61
CA GLY A 34 -7.01 12.38 5.30
C GLY A 34 -7.35 13.85 5.52
N LEU A 35 -7.85 14.52 4.47
CA LEU A 35 -8.29 15.90 4.55
C LEU A 35 -9.44 16.10 5.55
N GLU A 36 -10.37 15.16 5.63
CA GLU A 36 -11.43 15.20 6.65
C GLU A 36 -10.88 15.00 8.06
N LEU A 37 -10.03 13.99 8.27
CA LEU A 37 -9.42 13.71 9.58
C LEU A 37 -8.60 14.89 10.08
N LEU A 38 -7.83 15.54 9.20
CA LEU A 38 -6.98 16.68 9.54
C LEU A 38 -7.74 17.90 10.09
N ARG A 39 -9.07 17.95 9.93
CA ARG A 39 -9.90 18.96 10.61
C ARG A 39 -10.01 18.74 12.11
N THR A 40 -9.72 17.53 12.58
CA THR A 40 -9.96 17.09 13.98
C THR A 40 -8.73 16.52 14.68
N ILE A 41 -7.75 16.01 13.93
CA ILE A 41 -6.49 15.46 14.45
C ILE A 41 -5.29 16.07 13.71
N PRO A 42 -4.14 16.27 14.37
CA PRO A 42 -2.92 16.66 13.68
C PRO A 42 -2.38 15.50 12.82
N VAL A 43 -1.38 15.83 11.99
CA VAL A 43 -0.53 14.81 11.39
C VAL A 43 0.05 13.96 12.53
N SER A 44 -0.24 12.66 12.49
CA SER A 44 0.00 11.74 13.60
C SER A 44 0.07 10.30 13.11
N LEU A 45 0.66 9.41 13.91
CA LEU A 45 0.72 7.98 13.58
C LEU A 45 -0.68 7.36 13.41
N ARG A 46 -1.68 7.91 14.11
CA ARG A 46 -3.09 7.55 13.92
C ARG A 46 -3.55 7.84 12.49
N LEU A 47 -3.30 9.07 12.00
CA LEU A 47 -3.64 9.45 10.64
C LEU A 47 -2.98 8.50 9.62
N VAL A 48 -1.67 8.25 9.75
CA VAL A 48 -0.94 7.36 8.82
C VAL A 48 -1.54 5.96 8.79
N ARG A 49 -1.87 5.39 9.94
CA ARG A 49 -2.51 4.07 10.04
C ARG A 49 -3.91 4.07 9.42
N ASP A 50 -4.73 5.07 9.70
CA ASP A 50 -6.06 5.20 9.10
C ASP A 50 -5.97 5.28 7.56
N LEU A 51 -5.02 6.05 7.03
CA LEU A 51 -4.80 6.16 5.58
C LEU A 51 -4.28 4.86 4.98
N HIS A 52 -3.34 4.19 5.64
CA HIS A 52 -2.78 2.91 5.20
C HIS A 52 -3.86 1.82 5.10
N ALA A 53 -4.83 1.81 6.03
CA ALA A 53 -5.97 0.89 5.96
C ALA A 53 -6.81 1.10 4.69
N VAL A 54 -7.11 2.37 4.35
CA VAL A 54 -7.87 2.71 3.15
C VAL A 54 -7.09 2.40 1.87
N LEU A 55 -5.77 2.64 1.87
CA LEU A 55 -4.93 2.39 0.70
C LEU A 55 -4.93 0.92 0.27
N LEU A 56 -4.88 -0.01 1.24
CA LEU A 56 -4.72 -1.44 0.98
C LEU A 56 -6.03 -2.24 0.89
N ASP A 57 -7.19 -1.59 1.01
CA ASP A 57 -8.51 -2.24 0.97
C ASP A 57 -8.79 -2.90 -0.40
N GLY A 58 -9.00 -4.23 -0.43
CA GLY A 58 -9.34 -4.98 -1.64
C GLY A 58 -8.28 -4.99 -2.76
N VAL A 59 -7.01 -4.68 -2.45
CA VAL A 59 -5.90 -4.60 -3.42
C VAL A 59 -4.68 -5.41 -2.96
N ARG A 60 -3.61 -5.39 -3.76
CA ARG A 60 -2.36 -6.03 -3.37
C ARG A 60 -1.85 -5.44 -2.05
N GLY A 61 -1.53 -6.30 -1.10
CA GLY A 61 -1.12 -5.92 0.25
C GLY A 61 -2.26 -5.92 1.27
N GLU A 62 -3.50 -6.22 0.88
CA GLU A 62 -4.63 -6.35 1.83
C GLU A 62 -4.37 -7.38 2.95
N GLN A 63 -3.56 -8.40 2.68
CA GLN A 63 -3.19 -9.41 3.67
C GLN A 63 -2.00 -8.98 4.55
N ASP A 64 -1.35 -7.86 4.23
CA ASP A 64 -0.16 -7.33 4.92
C ASP A 64 -0.53 -6.36 6.05
N ARG A 65 -1.57 -6.69 6.80
CA ARG A 65 -2.05 -5.96 7.99
C ARG A 65 -2.32 -4.46 7.74
N PRO A 66 -3.32 -4.13 6.90
CA PRO A 66 -3.72 -2.74 6.65
C PRO A 66 -3.95 -1.96 7.95
N GLY A 67 -3.45 -0.73 7.99
CA GLY A 67 -3.52 0.13 9.19
C GLY A 67 -2.65 -0.29 10.38
N GLU A 68 -1.68 -1.17 10.20
CA GLU A 68 -0.71 -1.53 11.24
C GLU A 68 0.73 -1.25 10.82
N PHE A 69 1.59 -0.94 11.79
CA PHE A 69 3.02 -0.92 11.56
C PHE A 69 3.56 -2.34 11.47
N ARG A 70 4.56 -2.55 10.61
CA ARG A 70 5.17 -3.86 10.42
C ARG A 70 5.70 -4.44 11.74
N THR A 71 5.53 -5.74 11.89
CA THR A 71 6.07 -6.52 13.02
C THR A 71 7.24 -7.41 12.60
N VAL A 72 7.59 -7.38 11.32
CA VAL A 72 8.68 -8.15 10.71
C VAL A 72 9.64 -7.22 9.99
N GLN A 73 10.88 -7.66 9.80
CA GLN A 73 11.86 -6.92 9.01
C GLN A 73 11.45 -6.95 7.54
N ASN A 74 11.38 -5.77 6.91
CA ASN A 74 11.32 -5.63 5.47
C ASN A 74 12.68 -5.15 4.94
N TYR A 75 12.87 -5.21 3.62
CA TYR A 75 14.03 -4.67 2.93
C TYR A 75 13.65 -4.28 1.50
N ILE A 76 14.46 -3.42 0.89
CA ILE A 76 14.30 -3.00 -0.50
C ILE A 76 15.48 -3.58 -1.29
N GLY A 77 15.20 -4.38 -2.31
CA GLY A 77 16.19 -5.06 -3.14
C GLY A 77 15.63 -5.42 -4.52
N SER A 78 16.41 -6.16 -5.32
CA SER A 78 15.93 -6.76 -6.56
C SER A 78 14.83 -7.81 -6.28
N GLN A 79 14.26 -8.46 -7.30
CA GLN A 79 13.21 -9.44 -7.08
C GLN A 79 13.77 -10.70 -6.36
N HIS A 80 13.32 -10.95 -5.14
CA HIS A 80 13.58 -12.15 -4.34
C HIS A 80 15.05 -12.51 -3.98
N PRO A 81 16.02 -11.58 -3.79
CA PRO A 81 17.33 -11.93 -3.27
C PRO A 81 17.30 -12.07 -1.73
N PRO A 82 18.28 -12.76 -1.13
CA PRO A 82 18.48 -12.72 0.32
C PRO A 82 18.67 -11.27 0.80
N ILE A 83 18.35 -10.99 2.08
CA ILE A 83 18.52 -9.66 2.68
C ILE A 83 19.96 -9.14 2.59
N THR A 84 20.95 -10.03 2.45
CA THR A 84 22.37 -9.71 2.25
C THR A 84 22.63 -8.89 0.99
N ASP A 85 21.74 -8.97 0.01
CA ASP A 85 21.86 -8.27 -1.27
C ASP A 85 20.86 -7.10 -1.35
N ALA A 86 20.24 -6.73 -0.23
CA ALA A 86 19.32 -5.60 -0.17
C ALA A 86 20.05 -4.30 -0.51
N ARG A 87 19.42 -3.48 -1.37
CA ARG A 87 19.88 -2.10 -1.62
C ARG A 87 19.71 -1.24 -0.37
N PHE A 88 18.70 -1.54 0.42
CA PHE A 88 18.42 -0.83 1.66
C PHE A 88 17.71 -1.75 2.66
N VAL A 89 18.16 -1.71 3.90
CA VAL A 89 17.52 -2.35 5.04
C VAL A 89 17.09 -1.23 6.00
N PRO A 90 15.78 -0.97 6.17
CA PRO A 90 15.31 -0.02 7.17
C PRO A 90 15.63 -0.49 8.59
N PRO A 91 15.53 0.40 9.61
CA PRO A 91 15.79 0.04 11.00
C PRO A 91 15.05 -1.24 11.43
N PRO A 92 15.59 -2.07 12.33
CA PRO A 92 14.84 -3.19 12.87
C PRO A 92 13.58 -2.75 13.62
N VAL A 93 12.67 -3.70 13.91
CA VAL A 93 11.33 -3.36 14.46
C VAL A 93 11.43 -2.55 15.77
N PRO A 94 12.30 -2.86 16.74
CA PRO A 94 12.47 -2.03 17.94
C PRO A 94 12.86 -0.58 17.62
N GLU A 95 13.88 -0.38 16.80
CA GLU A 95 14.42 0.92 16.42
C GLU A 95 13.45 1.71 15.53
N MET A 96 12.65 1.01 14.72
CA MET A 96 11.54 1.63 13.99
C MET A 96 10.51 2.22 14.96
N ARG A 97 10.17 1.53 16.05
CA ARG A 97 9.21 2.06 17.03
C ARG A 97 9.77 3.31 17.69
N GLU A 98 11.03 3.29 18.10
CA GLU A 98 11.72 4.47 18.65
C GLU A 98 11.68 5.64 17.66
N ALA A 99 11.97 5.40 16.38
CA ALA A 99 11.92 6.44 15.36
C ALA A 99 10.50 7.00 15.12
N LEU A 100 9.46 6.15 15.21
CA LEU A 100 8.07 6.59 15.07
C LEU A 100 7.61 7.44 16.26
N ASP A 101 8.11 7.15 17.47
CA ASP A 101 7.79 7.95 18.67
C ASP A 101 8.42 9.35 18.64
N LEU A 102 9.46 9.54 17.83
CA LEU A 102 10.15 10.81 17.62
C LEU A 102 9.63 11.62 16.41
N TRP A 103 8.59 11.12 15.72
CA TRP A 103 8.07 11.71 14.49
C TRP A 103 7.18 12.94 14.71
#